data_AF-J1I8R2-F1
#
_entry.id   AF-J1I8R2-F1
#
_cell.length_a   1.000
_cell.length_b   1.000
_cell.length_c   1.000
_cell.angle_alpha   90.00
_cell.angle_beta   90.00
_cell.angle_gamma   90.00
#
_symmetry.space_group_name_H-M   'P 1'
#
loop_
_entity.id
_entity.type
_entity.pdbx_description
1 polymer ?
#
loop_
_entity_poly.entity_id
_entity_poly.type
_entity_poly.pdbx_seq_one_letter_code
_entity_poly.pdbx_strand_id
1 'polypeptide(L)'
;MVPAIIIILFVLWQMYLFARRYSPKKVRKSHMLALITIAESSDSKGVSPVQLEYLKIIATVTAVSTEELYLLLKKPVKKFRYHPPRKWEHRVRALEDLVHMMHLEGLPTKAQFINCYRFAKRLDLPKELIEEITKDLHLKIIESKKKNKPLQ
;
A
#
# COMPACT_ATOMS: atom_id res chain seq x y z
N MET A 1 -41.61 -1.13 3.95
CA MET A 1 -40.38 -0.29 4.09
C MET A 1 -39.25 -1.00 4.87
N VAL A 2 -39.21 -2.33 4.92
CA VAL A 2 -38.18 -3.11 5.65
C VAL A 2 -36.91 -3.52 4.83
N PRO A 3 -36.92 -3.60 3.47
CA PRO A 3 -35.79 -4.21 2.76
C PRO A 3 -34.50 -3.37 2.74
N ALA A 4 -34.60 -2.04 2.81
CA ALA A 4 -33.43 -1.16 2.74
C ALA A 4 -32.53 -1.27 3.99
N ILE A 5 -33.12 -1.46 5.18
CA ILE A 5 -32.37 -1.56 6.44
C ILE A 5 -31.55 -2.86 6.48
N ILE A 6 -32.10 -3.97 5.97
CA ILE A 6 -31.42 -5.26 5.92
C ILE A 6 -30.20 -5.20 4.98
N ILE A 7 -30.34 -4.53 3.84
CA ILE A 7 -29.23 -4.36 2.88
C ILE A 7 -28.10 -3.53 3.51
N ILE A 8 -28.43 -2.41 4.18
CA ILE A 8 -27.44 -1.56 4.85
C ILE A 8 -26.72 -2.35 5.95
N LEU A 9 -27.46 -3.10 6.78
CA LEU A 9 -26.86 -3.92 7.83
C LEU A 9 -25.99 -5.06 7.27
N PHE A 10 -26.39 -5.66 6.15
CA PHE A 10 -25.60 -6.69 5.47
C PHE A 10 -24.30 -6.13 4.89
N VAL A 11 -24.35 -4.94 4.27
CA VAL A 11 -23.15 -4.25 3.75
C VAL A 11 -22.23 -3.85 4.90
N LEU A 12 -22.75 -3.28 5.98
CA LEU A 12 -21.98 -2.95 7.18
C LEU A 12 -21.40 -4.20 7.85
N TRP A 13 -22.13 -5.32 7.84
CA TRP A 13 -21.64 -6.60 8.35
C TRP A 13 -20.56 -7.22 7.47
N GLN A 14 -20.66 -7.11 6.14
CA GLN A 14 -19.60 -7.50 5.20
C GLN A 14 -18.36 -6.63 5.38
N MET A 15 -18.52 -5.31 5.51
CA MET A 15 -17.42 -4.39 5.83
C MET A 15 -16.81 -4.68 7.20
N TYR A 16 -17.62 -5.01 8.21
CA TYR A 16 -17.17 -5.39 9.54
C TYR A 16 -16.41 -6.73 9.53
N LEU A 17 -16.91 -7.74 8.81
CA LEU A 17 -16.20 -9.01 8.60
C LEU A 17 -14.91 -8.81 7.82
N PHE A 18 -14.89 -7.89 6.85
CA PHE A 18 -13.69 -7.50 6.13
C PHE A 18 -12.67 -6.84 7.06
N ALA A 19 -13.12 -5.95 7.95
CA ALA A 19 -12.29 -5.31 8.97
C ALA A 19 -11.77 -6.30 10.04
N ARG A 20 -12.58 -7.28 10.46
CA ARG A 20 -12.18 -8.37 11.38
C ARG A 20 -11.28 -9.42 10.71
N ARG A 21 -11.32 -9.52 9.38
CA ARG A 21 -10.43 -10.38 8.57
C ARG A 21 -9.06 -9.76 8.34
N TYR A 22 -8.89 -8.45 8.56
CA TYR A 22 -7.58 -7.81 8.43
C TYR A 22 -6.65 -8.21 9.57
N SER A 23 -5.38 -8.37 9.21
CA SER A 23 -4.29 -8.85 10.06
C SER A 23 -4.18 -8.11 11.42
N PRO A 24 -3.56 -8.70 12.45
CA PRO A 24 -3.39 -8.09 13.77
C PRO A 24 -2.95 -6.62 13.69
N LYS A 25 -3.35 -5.76 14.64
CA LYS A 25 -2.99 -4.32 14.68
C LYS A 25 -1.50 -4.07 14.36
N LYS A 26 -0.62 -4.96 14.86
CA LYS A 26 0.82 -4.95 14.60
C LYS A 26 1.19 -5.07 13.11
N VAL A 27 0.55 -5.97 12.37
CA VAL A 27 0.78 -6.18 10.94
C VAL A 27 0.35 -4.95 10.16
N ARG A 28 -0.87 -4.46 10.40
CA ARG A 28 -1.42 -3.27 9.74
C ARG A 28 -0.53 -2.04 9.93
N LYS A 29 -0.15 -1.76 11.17
CA LYS A 29 0.75 -0.66 11.50
C LYS A 29 2.10 -0.80 10.81
N SER A 30 2.67 -2.01 10.77
CA SER A 30 3.94 -2.25 10.09
C SER A 30 3.84 -2.13 8.56
N HIS A 31 2.67 -2.45 7.99
CA HIS A 31 2.37 -2.23 6.56
C HIS A 31 2.31 -0.75 6.23
N MET A 32 1.57 0.03 7.02
CA MET A 32 1.51 1.49 6.86
C MET A 32 2.90 2.13 6.97
N LEU A 33 3.71 1.71 7.94
CA LEU A 33 5.08 2.19 8.08
C LEU A 33 5.96 1.84 6.88
N ALA A 34 5.76 0.67 6.26
CA ALA A 34 6.47 0.29 5.05
C ALA A 34 6.12 1.21 3.87
N LEU A 35 4.83 1.50 3.68
CA LEU A 35 4.35 2.41 2.65
C LEU A 35 4.86 3.84 2.85
N ILE A 36 4.79 4.35 4.09
CA ILE A 36 5.35 5.66 4.46
C ILE A 36 6.85 5.71 4.17
N THR A 37 7.60 4.66 4.55
CA THR A 37 9.05 4.59 4.28
C THR A 37 9.35 4.66 2.79
N ILE A 38 8.54 4.01 1.94
CA ILE A 38 8.70 4.10 0.48
C ILE A 38 8.36 5.52 0.01
N ALA A 39 7.26 6.11 0.45
CA ALA A 39 6.85 7.46 0.06
C ALA A 39 7.92 8.52 0.42
N GLU A 40 8.44 8.48 1.65
CA GLU A 40 9.50 9.36 2.16
C GLU A 40 10.86 9.17 1.47
N SER A 41 11.04 8.06 0.74
CA SER A 41 12.27 7.79 -0.02
C SER A 41 12.22 8.35 -1.45
N SER A 42 11.14 9.04 -1.80
CA SER A 42 11.08 9.82 -3.04
C SER A 42 12.09 10.98 -3.01
N ASP A 43 12.39 11.55 -4.17
CA ASP A 43 13.24 12.75 -4.25
C ASP A 43 12.51 14.01 -3.73
N SER A 44 11.21 13.90 -3.44
CA SER A 44 10.41 14.97 -2.86
C SER A 44 10.75 15.16 -1.37
N LYS A 45 10.60 16.38 -0.86
CA LYS A 45 10.83 16.69 0.57
C LYS A 45 9.66 16.17 1.43
N GLY A 46 9.48 14.85 1.49
CA GLY A 46 8.48 14.18 2.32
C GLY A 46 7.52 13.31 1.52
N VAL A 47 6.31 13.14 2.06
CA VAL A 47 5.22 12.40 1.40
C VAL A 47 4.42 13.39 0.56
N SER A 48 4.28 13.11 -0.73
CA SER A 48 3.53 13.98 -1.63
C SER A 48 2.02 13.90 -1.40
N PRO A 49 1.23 14.88 -1.90
CA PRO A 49 -0.23 14.85 -1.78
C PRO A 49 -0.86 13.58 -2.37
N VAL A 50 -0.36 13.10 -3.51
CA VAL A 50 -0.86 11.88 -4.18
C VAL A 50 -0.58 10.63 -3.34
N GLN A 51 0.63 10.53 -2.80
CA GLN A 51 1.00 9.43 -1.90
C GLN A 51 0.20 9.48 -0.59
N LEU A 52 -0.06 10.66 -0.07
CA LEU A 52 -0.85 10.85 1.15
C LEU A 52 -2.31 10.41 0.94
N GLU A 53 -2.93 10.75 -0.19
CA GLU A 53 -4.28 10.26 -0.52
C GLU A 53 -4.31 8.73 -0.62
N TYR A 54 -3.31 8.13 -1.28
CA TYR A 54 -3.20 6.67 -1.32
C TYR A 54 -3.04 6.05 0.08
N LEU A 55 -2.21 6.64 0.95
CA LEU A 55 -2.07 6.20 2.34
C LEU A 55 -3.39 6.25 3.11
N LYS A 56 -4.24 7.28 2.90
CA LYS A 56 -5.56 7.38 3.53
C LYS A 56 -6.49 6.25 3.07
N ILE A 57 -6.47 5.90 1.79
CA ILE A 57 -7.25 4.79 1.23
C ILE A 57 -6.82 3.49 1.90
N ILE A 58 -5.52 3.20 1.94
CA ILE A 58 -5.01 1.97 2.56
C ILE A 58 -5.25 1.96 4.07
N ALA A 59 -5.12 3.10 4.75
CA ALA A 59 -5.48 3.21 6.17
C ALA A 59 -6.94 2.83 6.41
N THR A 60 -7.86 3.32 5.57
CA THR A 60 -9.29 2.99 5.64
C THR A 60 -9.53 1.50 5.42
N VAL A 61 -8.97 0.92 4.36
CA VAL A 61 -9.11 -0.50 4.02
C VAL A 61 -8.52 -1.40 5.09
N THR A 62 -7.43 -0.98 5.73
CA THR A 62 -6.79 -1.71 6.82
C THR A 62 -7.42 -1.38 8.18
N ALA A 63 -8.38 -0.48 8.30
CA ALA A 63 -8.93 0.00 9.56
C ALA A 63 -7.85 0.53 10.53
N VAL A 64 -6.92 1.33 9.99
CA VAL A 64 -6.04 2.26 10.70
C VAL A 64 -6.73 3.62 10.70
N SER A 65 -6.91 4.23 11.87
CA SER A 65 -7.60 5.53 11.93
C SER A 65 -6.74 6.64 11.31
N THR A 66 -7.40 7.71 10.87
CA THR A 66 -6.74 8.89 10.31
C THR A 66 -5.76 9.50 11.31
N GLU A 67 -6.12 9.54 12.59
CA GLU A 67 -5.24 10.02 13.66
C GLU A 67 -4.01 9.11 13.81
N GLU A 68 -4.19 7.78 13.76
CA GLU A 68 -3.07 6.85 13.81
C GLU A 68 -2.15 7.02 12.60
N LEU A 69 -2.69 7.23 11.39
CA LEU A 69 -1.90 7.54 10.19
C LEU A 69 -1.06 8.81 10.38
N TYR A 70 -1.66 9.92 10.84
CA TYR A 70 -0.92 11.16 11.06
C TYR A 70 0.14 11.03 12.17
N LEU A 71 -0.11 10.21 13.19
CA LEU A 71 0.90 9.91 14.20
C LEU A 71 2.08 9.11 13.63
N LEU A 72 1.83 8.22 12.67
CA LEU A 72 2.88 7.48 11.96
C LEU A 72 3.72 8.42 11.08
N LEU A 73 3.09 9.35 10.36
CA LEU A 73 3.78 10.33 9.50
C LEU A 73 4.64 11.32 10.31
N LYS A 74 4.22 11.71 11.51
CA LYS A 74 4.97 12.66 12.36
C LYS A 74 6.21 12.05 13.01
N LYS A 75 6.28 10.72 13.14
CA LYS A 75 7.35 10.04 13.87
C LYS A 75 8.27 9.31 12.89
N PRO A 76 9.45 9.87 12.56
CA PRO A 76 10.39 9.19 11.67
C PRO A 76 10.86 7.90 12.34
N VAL A 77 10.35 6.75 11.87
CA VAL A 77 10.72 5.46 12.44
C VAL A 77 12.01 4.99 11.77
N LYS A 78 13.15 5.49 12.27
CA LYS A 78 14.49 5.16 11.74
C LYS A 78 14.71 3.65 11.55
N LYS A 79 14.13 2.83 12.42
CA LYS A 79 14.12 1.36 12.31
C LYS A 79 12.81 0.81 12.87
N PHE A 80 12.04 0.11 12.04
CA PHE A 80 10.88 -0.68 12.50
C PHE A 80 10.96 -2.12 12.01
N ARG A 81 10.34 -3.02 12.77
CA ARG A 81 10.20 -4.42 12.37
C ARG A 81 8.95 -4.57 11.50
N TYR A 82 9.16 -4.96 10.25
CA TYR A 82 8.05 -5.30 9.35
C TYR A 82 7.45 -6.64 9.78
N HIS A 83 6.12 -6.68 9.91
CA HIS A 83 5.37 -7.88 10.26
C HIS A 83 4.51 -8.27 9.06
N PRO A 84 4.92 -9.28 8.26
CA PRO A 84 4.16 -9.66 7.08
C PRO A 84 2.80 -10.28 7.46
N PRO A 85 1.78 -10.17 6.60
CA PRO A 85 0.54 -10.91 6.74
C PRO A 85 0.78 -12.43 6.73
N ARG A 86 -0.04 -13.19 7.46
CA ARG A 86 0.04 -14.66 7.48
C ARG A 86 -0.60 -15.31 6.25
N LYS A 87 -1.71 -14.75 5.77
CA LYS A 87 -2.47 -15.29 4.64
C LYS A 87 -1.79 -14.92 3.32
N TRP A 88 -1.67 -15.89 2.42
CA TRP A 88 -1.10 -15.70 1.09
C TRP A 88 -1.67 -14.49 0.34
N GLU A 89 -2.99 -14.43 0.20
CA GLU A 89 -3.69 -13.34 -0.52
C GLU A 89 -3.35 -11.95 0.05
N HIS A 90 -3.21 -11.85 1.37
CA HIS A 90 -2.86 -10.59 2.02
C HIS A 90 -1.39 -10.22 1.81
N ARG A 91 -0.50 -11.22 1.66
CA ARG A 91 0.89 -10.99 1.29
C ARG A 91 1.00 -10.47 -0.14
N VAL A 92 0.26 -11.06 -1.07
CA VAL A 92 0.20 -10.59 -2.47
C VAL A 92 -0.33 -9.16 -2.53
N ARG A 93 -1.45 -8.87 -1.86
CA ARG A 93 -1.99 -7.50 -1.78
C ARG A 93 -1.00 -6.52 -1.14
N ALA A 94 -0.31 -6.94 -0.09
CA ALA A 94 0.73 -6.09 0.51
C ALA A 94 1.87 -5.80 -0.47
N LEU A 95 2.27 -6.76 -1.31
CA LEU A 95 3.25 -6.52 -2.38
C LEU A 95 2.73 -5.52 -3.41
N GLU A 96 1.48 -5.69 -3.87
CA GLU A 96 0.83 -4.75 -4.80
C GLU A 96 0.81 -3.34 -4.23
N ASP A 97 0.45 -3.17 -2.96
CA ASP A 97 0.44 -1.87 -2.28
C ASP A 97 1.82 -1.21 -2.27
N LEU A 98 2.88 -1.98 -1.98
CA LEU A 98 4.26 -1.49 -1.95
C LEU A 98 4.71 -1.05 -3.34
N VAL A 99 4.43 -1.86 -4.37
CA VAL A 99 4.80 -1.54 -5.76
C VAL A 99 4.00 -0.35 -6.28
N HIS A 100 2.72 -0.26 -5.95
CA HIS A 100 1.87 0.86 -6.35
C HIS A 100 2.35 2.18 -5.71
N MET A 101 2.59 2.18 -4.40
CA MET A 101 3.12 3.35 -3.68
C MET A 101 4.39 3.91 -4.33
N MET A 102 5.30 3.01 -4.70
CA MET A 102 6.57 3.34 -5.36
C MET A 102 6.40 4.09 -6.69
N HIS A 103 5.26 3.89 -7.35
CA HIS A 103 5.00 4.30 -8.73
C HIS A 103 4.00 5.45 -8.87
N LEU A 104 3.36 5.88 -7.78
CA LEU A 104 2.31 6.92 -7.80
C LEU A 104 2.75 8.23 -8.49
N GLU A 105 4.04 8.54 -8.43
CA GLU A 105 4.62 9.76 -9.00
C GLU A 105 5.40 9.52 -10.30
N GLY A 106 5.22 8.33 -10.89
CA GLY A 106 5.88 7.93 -12.12
C GLY A 106 7.03 6.96 -11.89
N LEU A 107 8.24 7.33 -12.32
CA LEU A 107 9.37 6.41 -12.23
C LEU A 107 9.90 6.38 -10.79
N PRO A 108 10.06 5.19 -10.20
CA PRO A 108 10.50 5.06 -8.83
C PRO A 108 11.97 5.47 -8.68
N THR A 109 12.31 6.15 -7.59
CA THR A 109 13.72 6.42 -7.28
C THR A 109 14.44 5.13 -6.89
N LYS A 110 15.78 5.13 -6.97
CA LYS A 110 16.59 4.00 -6.51
C LYS A 110 16.32 3.65 -5.04
N ALA A 111 16.11 4.67 -4.19
CA ALA A 111 15.83 4.47 -2.77
C ALA A 111 14.45 3.83 -2.54
N GLN A 112 13.43 4.27 -3.27
CA GLN A 112 12.09 3.67 -3.26
C GLN A 112 12.14 2.19 -3.68
N PHE A 113 12.89 1.88 -4.75
CA PHE A 113 13.08 0.51 -5.24
C PHE A 113 13.75 -0.39 -4.20
N ILE A 114 14.85 0.07 -3.59
CA ILE A 114 15.56 -0.67 -2.54
C ILE A 114 14.62 -0.95 -1.36
N ASN A 115 13.83 0.03 -0.92
CA ASN A 115 12.92 -0.13 0.20
C ASN A 115 11.76 -1.06 -0.13
N CYS A 116 11.15 -0.94 -1.30
CA CYS A 116 10.11 -1.85 -1.79
C CYS A 116 10.61 -3.29 -1.81
N TYR A 117 11.77 -3.55 -2.44
CA TYR A 117 12.34 -4.89 -2.53
C TYR A 117 12.72 -5.46 -1.16
N ARG A 118 13.22 -4.63 -0.24
CA ARG A 118 13.52 -5.02 1.14
C ARG A 118 12.28 -5.50 1.88
N PHE A 119 11.13 -4.85 1.70
CA PHE A 119 9.88 -5.28 2.32
C PHE A 119 9.27 -6.48 1.59
N ALA A 120 9.33 -6.53 0.26
CA ALA A 120 8.86 -7.64 -0.55
C ALA A 120 9.52 -8.97 -0.16
N LYS A 121 10.85 -8.97 0.05
CA LYS A 121 11.58 -10.15 0.55
C LYS A 121 11.06 -10.69 1.88
N ARG A 122 10.47 -9.85 2.72
CA ARG A 122 9.91 -10.25 4.02
C ARG A 122 8.49 -10.81 3.92
N LEU A 123 7.86 -10.73 2.75
CA LEU A 123 6.55 -11.33 2.52
C LEU A 123 6.65 -12.85 2.33
N ASP A 124 7.85 -13.42 2.13
CA ASP A 124 7.99 -14.87 1.94
C ASP A 124 7.12 -15.34 0.75
N LEU A 125 7.20 -14.59 -0.35
CA LEU A 125 6.60 -14.90 -1.64
C LEU A 125 7.70 -15.45 -2.58
N PRO A 126 7.34 -16.29 -3.58
CA PRO A 126 8.26 -16.73 -4.62
C PRO A 126 8.95 -15.54 -5.28
N LYS A 127 10.23 -15.70 -5.56
CA LYS A 127 11.05 -14.63 -6.15
C LYS A 127 10.51 -14.22 -7.52
N GLU A 128 10.07 -15.21 -8.30
CA GLU A 128 9.50 -15.06 -9.63
C GLU A 128 8.25 -14.18 -9.57
N LEU A 129 7.38 -14.38 -8.58
CA LEU A 129 6.17 -13.58 -8.39
C LEU A 129 6.50 -12.12 -8.02
N ILE A 130 7.50 -11.92 -7.15
CA ILE A 130 7.97 -10.57 -6.80
C ILE A 130 8.48 -9.86 -8.06
N GLU A 131 9.28 -10.54 -8.88
CA GLU A 131 9.80 -9.97 -10.12
C GLU A 131 8.69 -9.70 -11.15
N GLU A 132 7.74 -10.61 -11.30
CA GLU A 132 6.61 -10.50 -12.22
C GLU A 132 5.75 -9.28 -11.87
N ILE A 133 5.29 -9.17 -10.63
CA ILE A 133 4.44 -8.04 -10.19
C ILE A 133 5.21 -6.71 -10.32
N THR A 134 6.51 -6.70 -9.99
CA THR A 134 7.32 -5.48 -10.10
C THR A 134 7.53 -5.08 -11.56
N LYS A 135 7.74 -6.04 -12.47
CA LYS A 135 7.92 -5.79 -13.92
C LYS A 135 6.62 -5.41 -14.61
N ASP A 136 5.54 -6.13 -14.36
CA ASP A 136 4.23 -5.91 -15.00
C ASP A 136 3.69 -4.52 -14.68
N LEU A 137 3.74 -4.10 -13.41
CA LEU A 137 3.36 -2.75 -13.01
C LEU A 137 4.27 -1.68 -13.64
N HIS A 138 5.57 -1.95 -13.73
CA HIS A 138 6.51 -1.02 -14.37
C HIS A 138 6.20 -0.83 -15.87
N LEU A 139 5.92 -1.92 -16.58
CA LEU A 139 5.56 -1.89 -18.00
C LEU A 139 4.24 -1.14 -18.26
N LYS A 140 3.20 -1.44 -17.48
CA LYS A 140 1.90 -0.75 -17.58
C LYS A 140 2.01 0.76 -17.41
N ILE A 141 2.94 1.23 -16.58
CA ILE A 141 3.17 2.67 -16.35
C ILE A 141 3.96 3.30 -17.50
N ILE A 142 4.96 2.59 -18.05
CA ILE A 142 5.68 3.08 -19.23
C ILE A 142 4.70 3.23 -20.41
N GLU A 143 3.80 2.26 -20.59
CA GLU A 143 2.79 2.29 -21.65
C GLU A 143 1.75 3.40 -21.45
N SER A 144 1.27 3.62 -20.22
CA SER A 144 0.34 4.71 -19.93
C SER A 144 0.97 6.09 -20.17
N LYS A 145 2.27 6.26 -19.88
CA LYS A 145 3.01 7.47 -20.22
C LYS A 145 3.23 7.66 -21.73
N LYS A 146 3.42 6.58 -22.50
CA LYS A 146 3.50 6.67 -23.97
C LYS A 146 2.16 7.13 -24.58
N LYS A 147 1.02 6.67 -24.05
CA LYS A 147 -0.32 7.06 -24.51
C LYS A 147 -0.68 8.51 -24.16
N ASN A 148 -0.12 9.05 -23.08
CA ASN A 148 -0.38 10.43 -22.63
C ASN A 148 0.65 11.46 -23.13
N LYS A 149 1.58 11.10 -24.02
CA LYS A 149 2.39 12.10 -24.73
C LYS A 149 1.49 12.82 -25.74
N PRO A 150 1.39 14.16 -25.71
CA PRO A 150 0.73 14.88 -26.78
C PRO A 150 1.46 14.58 -28.09
N LEU A 151 0.71 14.24 -29.14
CA LEU A 151 1.18 14.25 -30.52
C LEU A 151 1.73 15.67 -30.77
N GLN A 152 3.06 15.77 -30.85
CA GLN A 152 3.72 16.96 -31.39
C GLN A 152 3.60 16.95 -32.91
#